data_AF-A0A3R8SX17-F1
#
_entry.id   AF-A0A3R8SX17-F1
#
_cell.length_a   1.000
_cell.length_b   1.000
_cell.length_c   1.000
_cell.angle_alpha   90.00
_cell.angle_beta   90.00
_cell.angle_gamma   90.00
#
_symmetry.space_group_name_H-M   'P 1'
#
loop_
_entity.id
_entity.type
_entity.pdbx_description
1 polymer ?
#
loop_
_entity_poly.entity_id
_entity_poly.type
_entity_poly.pdbx_seq_one_letter_code
_entity_poly.pdbx_strand_id
1 'polypeptide(L)' 'MTTTPLRLLIHGASGRMGQALLRLAAEREDLQVVAAV' A
#
# COMPACT_ATOMS: atom_id res chain seq x y z
N MET A 1 10.20 18.92 5.11
CA MET A 1 10.09 18.08 6.33
C MET A 1 9.94 16.64 5.86
N THR A 2 10.80 15.73 6.28
CA THR A 2 10.69 14.32 5.90
C THR A 2 9.63 13.68 6.79
N THR A 3 8.45 13.38 6.23
CA THR A 3 7.39 12.68 6.96
C THR A 3 7.66 11.18 6.88
N THR A 4 7.61 10.47 8.01
CA THR A 4 7.67 9.00 7.99
C THR A 4 6.47 8.45 7.20
N PRO A 5 6.67 7.60 6.19
CA PRO A 5 5.56 7.04 5.41
C PRO A 5 4.57 6.25 6.26
N LEU A 6 3.29 6.32 5.91
CA LEU A 6 2.24 5.52 6.53
C LEU A 6 2.41 4.05 6.14
N ARG A 7 2.51 3.17 7.14
CA ARG A 7 2.72 1.74 6.93
C ARG A 7 1.39 1.02 6.76
N LEU A 8 1.21 0.38 5.61
CA LEU A 8 -0.02 -0.29 5.21
C LEU A 8 0.15 -1.81 5.24
N LEU A 9 -0.84 -2.49 5.83
CA LEU A 9 -1.07 -3.92 5.61
C LEU A 9 -2.37 -4.08 4.82
N ILE A 10 -2.30 -4.80 3.70
CA ILE A 10 -3.45 -5.03 2.81
C ILE A 10 -3.92 -6.49 2.95
N HIS A 11 -5.15 -6.69 3.40
CA HIS A 11 -5.82 -8.00 3.36
C HIS A 11 -6.61 -8.16 2.06
N GLY A 12 -6.67 -9.38 1.52
CA GLY A 12 -7.33 -9.65 0.25
C GLY A 12 -6.52 -9.09 -0.93
N ALA A 13 -5.20 -9.10 -0.82
CA ALA A 13 -4.26 -8.56 -1.82
C ALA A 13 -4.43 -9.22 -3.20
N SER A 14 -4.87 -10.48 -3.23
CA SER A 14 -5.17 -11.23 -4.45
C SER A 14 -6.49 -10.85 -5.12
N GLY A 15 -7.40 -10.16 -4.41
CA GLY A 15 -8.67 -9.70 -4.95
C GLY A 15 -8.53 -8.45 -5.84
N ARG A 16 -9.56 -8.17 -6.65
CA ARG A 16 -9.56 -7.01 -7.58
C ARG A 16 -9.25 -5.68 -6.89
N MET A 17 -9.80 -5.49 -5.69
CA MET A 17 -9.57 -4.29 -4.89
C MET A 17 -8.14 -4.24 -4.32
N GLY A 18 -7.65 -5.36 -3.77
CA GLY A 18 -6.28 -5.45 -3.26
C GLY A 18 -5.24 -5.15 -4.33
N GLN A 19 -5.40 -5.71 -5.53
CA GLN A 19 -4.54 -5.41 -6.67
C GLN A 19 -4.62 -3.94 -7.13
N ALA A 20 -5.78 -3.30 -7.01
CA ALA A 20 -5.92 -1.87 -7.29
C ALA A 20 -5.19 -1.03 -6.23
N LEU A 21 -5.36 -1.35 -4.95
CA LEU A 21 -4.70 -0.65 -3.85
C LEU A 21 -3.17 -0.78 -3.92
N LEU A 22 -2.65 -1.96 -4.25
CA LEU A 22 -1.21 -2.16 -4.46
C LEU A 22 -0.64 -1.26 -5.56
N ARG A 23 -1.35 -1.15 -6.70
CA ARG A 23 -0.96 -0.27 -7.80
C ARG A 23 -1.00 1.21 -7.40
N LEU A 24 -2.05 1.63 -6.70
CA LEU A 24 -2.19 3.03 -6.25
C LEU A 24 -1.16 3.41 -5.18
N ALA A 25 -0.86 2.49 -4.26
CA ALA A 25 0.13 2.73 -3.20
C ALA A 25 1.55 2.88 -3.75
N ALA A 26 1.88 2.20 -4.86
CA ALA A 26 3.19 2.31 -5.51
C ALA A 26 3.47 3.71 -6.09
N GLU A 27 2.42 4.49 -6.37
CA GLU A 27 2.51 5.86 -6.93
C GLU A 27 2.59 6.95 -5.84
N ARG A 28 2.75 6.56 -4.56
CA ARG A 28 2.69 7.47 -3.41
C ARG A 28 3.89 7.28 -2.48
N GLU A 29 4.76 8.28 -2.43
CA GLU A 29 5.98 8.26 -1.61
C GLU A 29 5.72 8.31 -0.09
N ASP A 30 4.54 8.77 0.32
CA ASP A 30 4.14 8.83 1.72
C ASP A 30 3.45 7.56 2.21
N LEU A 31 3.34 6.53 1.36
CA LEU A 31 2.79 5.23 1.70
C LEU A 31 3.88 4.15 1.60
N GLN A 32 3.87 3.21 2.55
CA GLN A 32 4.72 2.03 2.51
C GLN A 32 3.89 0.78 2.77
N VAL A 33 3.69 -0.04 1.75
CA VAL A 33 3.08 -1.37 1.93
C VAL A 33 4.11 -2.27 2.61
N VAL A 34 3.82 -2.68 3.84
CA VAL A 34 4.71 -3.53 4.66
C VAL A 34 4.29 -4.98 4.69
N ALA A 35 3.05 -5.28 4.31
CA ALA A 35 2.54 -6.64 4.11
C ALA A 35 1.31 -6.63 3.20
N ALA A 36 1.14 -7.70 2.43
CA ALA A 36 -0.04 -7.95 1.62
C ALA A 36 -0.38 -9.45 1.71
N VAL A 37 -1.60 -9.77 2.10
CA VAL A 37 -2.10 -11.15 2.35
C VAL A 37 -3.30 -11.44 1.47
#